data_AF-A0A1W9P7H2-F1
#
_entry.id   AF-A0A1W9P7H2-F1
#
_cell.length_a   1.000
_cell.length_b   1.000
_cell.length_c   1.000
_cell.angle_alpha   90.00
_cell.angle_beta   90.00
_cell.angle_gamma   90.00
#
_symmetry.space_group_name_H-M   'P 1'
#
loop_
_entity.id
_entity.type
_entity.pdbx_description
1 polymer ?
#
loop_
_entity_poly.entity_id
_entity_poly.type
_entity_poly.pdbx_seq_one_letter_code
_entity_poly.pdbx_strand_id
1 'polypeptide(L)'
;MLKKIREFLRGNSISFTEIHHRETRTSAESAAARGEDISIGGKALVLKIGDSFKIFVLSASKKLDSKAIKNHFHIKRIRFATKEELTKLTGLQQREDSL
;
A
#
# COMPACT_ATOMS: atom_id res chain seq x y z
N MET A 1 1.05 -14.04 -8.73
CA MET A 1 1.17 -12.57 -8.79
C MET A 1 2.60 -12.12 -9.05
N LEU A 2 3.58 -12.50 -8.21
CA LEU A 2 4.99 -12.07 -8.34
C LEU A 2 5.61 -12.28 -9.74
N LYS A 3 5.38 -13.45 -10.36
CA LYS A 3 5.84 -13.73 -11.74
C LYS A 3 5.40 -12.65 -12.73
N LYS A 4 4.11 -12.27 -12.69
CA LYS A 4 3.54 -11.23 -13.58
C LYS A 4 4.18 -9.85 -13.34
N ILE A 5 4.49 -9.51 -12.08
CA ILE A 5 5.18 -8.24 -11.74
C ILE A 5 6.60 -8.23 -12.33
N ARG A 6 7.36 -9.31 -12.14
CA ARG A 6 8.72 -9.43 -12.69
C ARG A 6 8.72 -9.32 -14.22
N GLU A 7 7.80 -10.02 -14.88
CA GLU A 7 7.66 -9.98 -16.34
C GLU A 7 7.32 -8.58 -16.83
N PHE A 8 6.38 -7.88 -16.16
CA PHE A 8 6.04 -6.50 -16.48
C PHE A 8 7.24 -5.54 -16.33
N LEU A 9 7.97 -5.61 -15.22
CA LEU A 9 9.13 -4.73 -15.00
C LEU A 9 10.25 -5.01 -16.01
N ARG A 10 10.57 -6.27 -16.27
CA ARG A 10 11.58 -6.66 -17.27
C ARG A 10 11.17 -6.25 -18.68
N GLY A 11 9.91 -6.46 -19.05
CA GLY A 11 9.37 -6.09 -20.35
C GLY A 11 9.40 -4.58 -20.62
N ASN A 12 9.40 -3.76 -19.56
CA ASN A 12 9.53 -2.31 -19.64
C ASN A 12 10.94 -1.80 -19.31
N SER A 13 11.94 -2.70 -19.23
CA SER A 13 13.34 -2.35 -18.91
C SER A 13 13.50 -1.54 -17.61
N ILE A 14 12.65 -1.81 -16.61
CA ILE A 14 12.72 -1.16 -15.30
C ILE A 14 13.66 -1.98 -14.41
N SER A 15 14.77 -1.38 -13.97
CA SER A 15 15.70 -1.99 -13.02
C SER A 15 15.05 -2.20 -11.66
N PHE A 16 15.21 -3.39 -11.07
CA PHE A 16 14.74 -3.69 -9.74
C PHE A 16 15.63 -4.72 -9.03
N THR A 17 15.65 -4.64 -7.70
CA THR A 17 16.24 -5.65 -6.82
C THR A 17 15.12 -6.37 -6.07
N GLU A 18 15.27 -7.68 -5.90
CA GLU A 18 14.32 -8.47 -5.13
C GLU A 18 14.99 -9.04 -3.89
N ILE A 19 14.37 -8.80 -2.73
CA ILE A 19 14.86 -9.24 -1.42
C ILE A 19 13.84 -10.20 -0.83
N HIS A 20 14.26 -11.43 -0.54
CA HIS A 20 13.43 -12.40 0.17
C HIS A 20 13.65 -12.26 1.67
N HIS A 21 12.56 -12.12 2.43
CA HIS A 21 12.60 -11.99 3.87
C HIS A 21 11.42 -12.71 4.52
N ARG A 22 11.50 -12.94 5.85
CA ARG A 22 10.37 -13.44 6.64
C ARG A 22 9.27 -12.40 6.72
N GLU A 23 8.04 -12.82 7.01
CA GLU A 23 6.94 -11.87 7.18
C GLU A 23 7.26 -10.79 8.23
N THR A 24 6.96 -9.54 7.90
CA THR A 24 7.18 -8.36 8.75
C THR A 24 5.84 -7.72 9.10
N ARG A 25 5.61 -7.37 10.37
CA ARG A 25 4.36 -6.79 10.88
C ARG A 25 4.41 -5.27 10.98
N THR A 26 5.61 -4.70 11.05
CA THR A 26 5.80 -3.25 11.14
C THR A 26 6.59 -2.69 9.95
N SER A 27 6.43 -1.39 9.68
CA SER A 27 7.25 -0.69 8.68
C SER A 27 8.74 -0.73 9.03
N ALA A 28 9.08 -0.71 10.32
CA ALA A 28 10.45 -0.80 10.81
C ALA A 28 11.08 -2.17 10.51
N GLU A 29 10.37 -3.27 10.82
CA GLU A 29 10.80 -4.62 10.44
C GLU A 29 10.97 -4.76 8.92
N SER A 30 10.05 -4.18 8.15
CA SER A 30 10.12 -4.20 6.68
C SER A 30 11.34 -3.43 6.16
N ALA A 31 11.68 -2.30 6.78
CA ALA A 31 12.87 -1.52 6.43
C ALA A 31 14.16 -2.28 6.75
N ALA A 32 14.24 -2.86 7.95
CA ALA A 32 15.37 -3.71 8.36
C ALA A 32 15.55 -4.92 7.43
N ALA A 33 14.45 -5.56 7.02
CA ALA A 33 14.47 -6.68 6.08
C ALA A 33 15.00 -6.29 4.69
N ARG A 34 14.82 -5.03 4.27
CA ARG A 34 15.39 -4.50 3.02
C ARG A 34 16.82 -3.99 3.17
N GLY A 35 17.28 -3.74 4.41
CA GLY A 35 18.55 -3.04 4.66
C GLY A 35 18.50 -1.57 4.24
N GLU A 36 17.31 -0.96 4.25
CA GLU A 36 17.06 0.40 3.76
C GLU A 36 16.44 1.27 4.85
N ASP A 37 16.52 2.60 4.65
CA ASP A 37 15.79 3.54 5.50
C ASP A 37 14.27 3.37 5.36
N ILE A 38 13.53 3.58 6.46
CA ILE A 38 12.08 3.44 6.49
C ILE A 38 11.36 4.35 5.48
N SER A 39 11.95 5.51 5.16
CA SER A 39 11.39 6.46 4.20
C SER A 39 11.34 5.95 2.76
N ILE A 40 12.20 4.98 2.40
CA ILE A 40 12.23 4.35 1.08
C ILE A 40 11.02 3.42 0.90
N GLY A 41 10.57 2.79 1.99
CA GLY A 41 9.40 1.94 1.97
C GLY A 41 8.16 2.70 1.51
N GLY A 42 7.39 2.12 0.60
CA GLY A 42 6.07 2.62 0.21
C GLY A 42 4.95 1.94 0.98
N LYS A 43 3.84 2.64 1.18
CA LYS A 43 2.55 2.06 1.55
C LYS A 43 1.48 2.54 0.58
N ALA A 44 0.55 1.65 0.28
CA ALA A 44 -0.60 1.92 -0.57
C ALA A 44 -1.87 1.77 0.26
N LEU A 45 -2.62 2.86 0.38
CA LEU A 45 -3.85 2.93 1.18
C LEU A 45 -5.05 3.05 0.25
N VAL A 46 -6.04 2.17 0.40
CA VAL A 46 -7.30 2.24 -0.37
C VAL A 46 -8.37 2.90 0.48
N LEU A 47 -8.86 4.06 0.02
CA LEU A 47 -9.91 4.81 0.69
C LEU A 47 -11.15 4.90 -0.19
N LYS A 48 -12.32 4.79 0.43
CA LYS A 48 -13.60 5.18 -0.16
C LYS A 48 -13.82 6.67 0.03
N ILE A 49 -14.03 7.37 -1.09
CA ILE A 49 -14.23 8.81 -1.19
C ILE A 49 -15.48 9.03 -2.03
N GLY A 50 -16.58 9.38 -1.35
CA GLY A 50 -17.92 9.40 -1.95
C GLY A 50 -18.31 8.01 -2.42
N ASP A 51 -18.64 7.90 -3.71
CA ASP A 51 -19.07 6.64 -4.33
C ASP A 51 -17.92 5.87 -5.00
N SER A 52 -16.68 6.35 -4.87
CA SER A 52 -15.51 5.78 -5.54
C SER A 52 -14.42 5.34 -4.56
N PHE A 53 -13.56 4.42 -4.99
CA PHE A 53 -12.32 4.07 -4.28
C PHE A 53 -11.12 4.75 -4.93
N LYS A 54 -10.16 5.17 -4.11
CA LYS A 54 -8.88 5.76 -4.56
C LYS A 54 -7.72 5.13 -3.80
N ILE A 55 -6.60 4.98 -4.49
CA ILE A 55 -5.34 4.50 -3.92
C ILE A 55 -4.42 5.69 -3.62
N PHE A 56 -3.89 5.75 -2.41
CA PHE A 56 -2.91 6.75 -1.99
C PHE A 56 -1.60 6.03 -1.72
N VAL A 57 -0.59 6.35 -2.53
CA VAL A 57 0.77 5.81 -2.37
C VAL A 57 1.62 6.87 -1.68
N LEU A 58 2.20 6.51 -0.54
CA LEU A 58 3.02 7.41 0.26
C LEU A 58 4.18 6.64 0.88
N SER A 59 5.24 7.37 1.24
CA SER A 59 6.34 6.82 2.03
C SER A 59 5.81 6.26 3.37
N ALA A 60 6.42 5.16 3.82
CA ALA A 60 6.05 4.46 5.05
C ALA A 60 6.28 5.33 6.30
N SER A 61 7.18 6.31 6.24
CA SER A 61 7.43 7.27 7.31
C SER A 61 6.35 8.36 7.44
N LYS A 62 5.51 8.56 6.41
CA LYS A 62 4.48 9.61 6.39
C LYS A 62 3.15 9.12 6.92
N LYS A 63 2.35 9.99 7.53
CA LYS A 63 0.95 9.72 7.88
C LYS A 63 0.02 10.26 6.79
N LEU A 64 -1.13 9.61 6.63
CA LEU A 64 -2.17 10.09 5.73
C LEU A 64 -2.82 11.34 6.34
N ASP A 65 -2.95 12.41 5.57
CA ASP A 65 -3.66 13.61 5.99
C ASP A 65 -5.11 13.56 5.47
N SER A 66 -6.02 13.08 6.33
CA SER A 66 -7.44 13.00 6.03
C SER A 66 -8.09 14.37 5.79
N LYS A 67 -7.56 15.45 6.37
CA LYS A 67 -8.10 16.80 6.18
C LYS A 67 -7.73 17.31 4.78
N ALA A 68 -6.47 17.14 4.39
CA ALA A 68 -6.01 17.50 3.05
C ALA A 68 -6.81 16.76 1.96
N ILE A 69 -7.06 15.46 2.15
CA ILE A 69 -7.87 14.66 1.21
C ILE A 69 -9.30 15.19 1.11
N LYS A 70 -9.97 15.41 2.26
CA LYS A 70 -11.33 15.95 2.28
C LYS A 70 -11.43 17.30 1.58
N ASN A 71 -10.47 18.18 1.83
CA ASN A 71 -10.41 19.50 1.20
C ASN A 71 -10.20 19.37 -0.32
N HIS A 72 -9.26 18.55 -0.76
CA HIS A 72 -8.96 18.36 -2.17
C HIS A 72 -10.17 17.80 -2.96
N PHE A 73 -10.89 16.83 -2.39
CA PHE A 73 -12.06 16.22 -3.03
C PHE A 73 -13.39 16.91 -2.68
N HIS A 74 -13.35 18.02 -1.93
CA HIS A 74 -14.55 18.76 -1.49
C HIS A 74 -15.61 17.86 -0.84
N ILE A 75 -15.18 16.92 0.01
CA ILE A 75 -16.07 15.92 0.63
C ILE A 75 -15.99 15.93 2.15
N LYS A 76 -17.10 15.57 2.81
CA LYS A 76 -17.19 15.58 4.27
C LYS A 76 -16.66 14.30 4.93
N ARG A 77 -16.82 13.15 4.25
CA ARG A 77 -16.52 11.82 4.81
C ARG A 77 -15.65 11.02 3.85
N ILE A 78 -14.62 10.40 4.43
CA ILE A 78 -13.76 9.41 3.80
C ILE A 78 -13.58 8.27 4.80
N ARG A 79 -13.35 7.06 4.32
CA ARG A 79 -12.99 5.91 5.16
C ARG A 79 -12.05 4.98 4.39
N PHE A 80 -11.37 4.09 5.10
CA PHE A 80 -10.69 2.97 4.45
C PHE A 80 -11.71 2.03 3.78
N ALA A 81 -11.24 1.31 2.76
CA ALA A 81 -11.98 0.16 2.23
C ALA A 81 -12.10 -0.92 3.33
N THR A 82 -13.24 -1.61 3.37
CA THR A 82 -13.38 -2.79 4.24
C THR A 82 -12.55 -3.95 3.69
N LYS A 83 -12.39 -5.03 4.48
CA LYS A 83 -11.70 -6.26 4.05
C LYS A 83 -12.30 -6.84 2.77
N GLU A 84 -13.62 -6.88 2.71
CA GLU A 84 -14.39 -7.42 1.58
C GLU A 84 -14.25 -6.53 0.35
N GLU A 85 -14.36 -5.21 0.52
CA GLU A 85 -14.17 -4.23 -0.55
C GLU A 85 -12.73 -4.31 -1.11
N LEU A 86 -11.73 -4.38 -0.23
CA LEU A 86 -10.32 -4.49 -0.63
C LEU A 86 -10.05 -5.80 -1.40
N THR A 87 -10.58 -6.92 -0.91
CA THR A 87 -10.45 -8.23 -1.56
C THR A 87 -11.11 -8.21 -2.93
N LYS A 88 -12.32 -7.63 -3.05
CA LYS A 88 -13.02 -7.50 -4.33
C LYS A 88 -12.25 -6.62 -5.33
N LEU A 89 -11.63 -5.54 -4.86
CA LEU A 89 -10.89 -4.60 -5.71
C LEU A 89 -9.53 -5.12 -6.17
N THR A 90 -8.82 -5.85 -5.31
CA THR A 90 -7.41 -6.19 -5.53
C THR A 90 -7.14 -7.68 -5.72
N GLY A 91 -8.08 -8.54 -5.33
CA GLY A 91 -7.87 -9.97 -5.21
C GLY A 91 -6.94 -10.36 -4.05
N LEU A 92 -6.58 -9.42 -3.17
CA LEU A 92 -5.68 -9.63 -2.04
C LEU A 92 -6.44 -9.61 -0.73
N GLN A 93 -6.07 -10.53 0.16
CA GLN A 93 -6.59 -10.57 1.51
C GLN A 93 -5.78 -9.63 2.40
N GLN A 94 -6.49 -8.84 3.22
CA GLN A 94 -5.84 -8.16 4.34
C GLN A 94 -5.31 -9.24 5.28
N ARG A 95 -4.09 -9.04 5.80
CA ARG A 95 -3.54 -9.93 6.83
C ARG A 95 -4.48 -9.98 8.04
N GLU A 96 -4.62 -11.17 8.62
CA GLU A 96 -5.32 -11.33 9.88
C GLU A 96 -4.40 -10.93 11.04
N ASP A 97 -4.93 -10.13 11.96
CA ASP A 97 -4.27 -9.90 13.23
C ASP A 97 -4.37 -11.21 14.02
N SER A 98 -3.24 -11.88 14.25
CA SER A 98 -3.21 -13.01 15.20
C SER A 98 -3.54 -12.44 16.59
N LEU A 99 -4.64 -12.91 17.19
CA LEU A 99 -5.00 -12.68 18.59
C LEU A 99 -3.86 -13.10 19.52
#